data_AF-A0A7W8QLR7-F1
#
_entry.id   AF-A0A7W8QLR7-F1
#
_cell.length_a   1.000
_cell.length_b   1.000
_cell.length_c   1.000
_cell.angle_alpha   90.00
_cell.angle_beta   90.00
_cell.angle_gamma   90.00
#
_symmetry.space_group_name_H-M   'P 1'
#
loop_
_entity.id
_entity.type
_entity.pdbx_description
1 polymer ?
#
loop_
_entity_poly.entity_id
_entity_poly.type
_entity_poly.pdbx_seq_one_letter_code
_entity_poly.pdbx_strand_id
1 'polypeptide(L)'
;MHDPDDGGNPPPAPGGPGRLSRALTRLRGTLRRPRTGGRFQPGALGLAGVALAAMCATLVAIQTFAGTFRTGDPEPEPSAPPAAGTPPEGTARVMIAGDSLVQGSTGDFTWRYRLWKHLTESGADVDFVGPYDDIVELETGEFGDDGYADPDFDTAHAGVWGATAENVAAGIGEQVAAYEPDYLLVMAGTNDFVHGGSPQEALEGVRDVVGNARVADGDVQVVLGEVTPNWGTGRDEELNEKALEFNRLLPALAEELSGSAPVVVARTAEDYAPADDNWDTTHPNARGELKIAAAFADALAGPLRLGEPYPRPLPDVAVGPRRAPSVQAEEEDGGVVLTWDPVPGATGYQVLQQRVDPDPDDRVPLPAEVGGSGDEPRTATVDQLLSGATYEFVVRPYKGDDAGAGSEPARITVDADPPPAPDRVRLTDGGTVLTWDEVPEAGHYEVLRRAMSCERPADPDGEDGGSGPGDCSPVDGHGPGRGEGWSTAALVEGGATEWTVSAPAGGAYEFAVRSHRDYVEGDHSEAVEYVPED
;
A
#
# COMPACT_ATOMS: atom_id res chain seq x y z
N MET A 1 5.95 65.44 2.59
CA MET A 1 5.49 66.21 1.42
C MET A 1 5.08 65.17 0.39
N HIS A 2 3.79 65.16 0.04
CA HIS A 2 3.08 64.23 -0.86
C HIS A 2 2.75 62.80 -0.37
N ASP A 3 1.46 62.52 -0.54
CA ASP A 3 0.62 61.30 -0.46
C ASP A 3 0.10 61.07 -1.91
N PRO A 4 -0.70 60.05 -2.30
CA PRO A 4 -0.85 58.63 -1.91
C PRO A 4 -1.00 57.67 -3.15
N ASP A 5 -1.42 56.41 -2.89
CA ASP A 5 -2.13 55.41 -3.75
C ASP A 5 -1.32 54.69 -4.87
N ASP A 6 -1.50 53.40 -5.20
CA ASP A 6 -2.60 52.43 -4.99
C ASP A 6 -2.09 50.99 -5.28
N GLY A 7 -2.84 49.96 -4.85
CA GLY A 7 -2.87 48.66 -5.55
C GLY A 7 -2.29 47.44 -4.82
N GLY A 8 -3.13 46.78 -4.03
CA GLY A 8 -2.87 45.43 -3.50
C GLY A 8 -2.93 44.33 -4.57
N ASN A 9 -2.18 43.26 -4.36
CA ASN A 9 -2.28 42.00 -5.10
C ASN A 9 -2.30 40.82 -4.09
N PRO A 10 -3.16 39.80 -4.29
CA PRO A 10 -3.31 38.65 -3.40
C PRO A 10 -2.19 37.59 -3.59
N PRO A 11 -2.02 36.65 -2.63
CA PRO A 11 -0.95 35.65 -2.65
C PRO A 11 -1.19 34.53 -3.69
N PRO A 12 -0.11 33.83 -4.12
CA PRO A 12 -0.19 32.82 -5.17
C PRO A 12 -0.82 31.51 -4.68
N ALA A 13 -1.67 30.94 -5.55
CA ALA A 13 -2.25 29.60 -5.44
C ALA A 13 -1.23 28.50 -5.81
N PRO A 14 -1.43 27.24 -5.37
CA PRO A 14 -0.44 26.17 -5.46
C PRO A 14 -0.30 25.59 -6.88
N GLY A 15 0.91 25.10 -7.16
CA GLY A 15 1.36 24.62 -8.46
C GLY A 15 0.64 23.37 -8.95
N GLY A 16 0.25 23.40 -10.22
CA GLY A 16 -0.18 22.23 -10.99
C GLY A 16 1.01 21.43 -11.56
N PRO A 17 0.72 20.23 -12.11
CA PRO A 17 1.67 19.14 -12.25
C PRO A 17 2.57 19.29 -13.47
N GLY A 18 3.86 18.97 -13.29
CA GLY A 18 4.89 19.09 -14.30
C GLY A 18 5.47 17.75 -14.73
N ARG A 19 5.05 17.29 -15.92
CA ARG A 19 5.89 16.71 -16.99
C ARG A 19 6.65 15.40 -16.71
N LEU A 20 6.12 14.29 -17.24
CA LEU A 20 6.92 13.21 -17.82
C LEU A 20 6.28 12.78 -19.16
N SER A 21 6.77 13.36 -20.26
CA SER A 21 6.55 12.83 -21.60
C SER A 21 7.73 13.18 -22.49
N ARG A 22 8.22 12.15 -23.19
CA ARG A 22 9.08 12.11 -24.39
C ARG A 22 10.55 11.69 -24.19
N ALA A 23 10.74 10.41 -24.51
CA ALA A 23 11.40 9.93 -25.73
C ALA A 23 12.91 9.62 -25.67
N LEU A 24 13.17 8.33 -25.50
CA LEU A 24 14.33 7.59 -26.00
C LEU A 24 14.36 7.63 -27.54
N THR A 25 15.38 8.26 -28.13
CA THR A 25 15.88 7.89 -29.46
C THR A 25 17.33 8.35 -29.60
N ARG A 26 18.30 7.42 -29.67
CA ARG A 26 19.58 7.56 -30.40
C ARG A 26 20.46 6.34 -30.18
N LEU A 27 20.50 5.43 -31.15
CA LEU A 27 21.74 4.73 -31.50
C LEU A 27 21.76 4.40 -32.99
N ARG A 28 22.50 5.20 -33.76
CA ARG A 28 22.92 4.89 -35.14
C ARG A 28 24.29 4.23 -35.08
N GLY A 29 24.33 2.91 -35.27
CA GLY A 29 25.55 2.15 -35.53
C GLY A 29 25.69 1.86 -37.04
N THR A 30 26.67 2.48 -37.68
CA THR A 30 27.11 2.23 -39.06
C THR A 30 27.95 0.96 -39.15
N LEU A 31 27.60 -0.03 -39.97
CA LEU A 31 28.59 -0.97 -40.53
C LEU A 31 28.22 -1.47 -41.95
N ARG A 32 29.29 -1.68 -42.72
CA ARG A 32 29.41 -1.83 -44.19
C ARG A 32 28.82 -3.12 -44.78
N ARG A 33 28.35 -3.00 -46.03
CA ARG A 33 28.16 -4.10 -47.01
C ARG A 33 29.49 -4.76 -47.43
N PRO A 34 29.40 -6.02 -47.91
CA PRO A 34 30.03 -6.40 -49.17
C PRO A 34 29.02 -6.91 -50.22
N ARG A 35 29.33 -6.65 -51.52
CA ARG A 35 28.74 -7.28 -52.72
C ARG A 35 29.42 -8.67 -52.89
N THR A 36 28.90 -9.72 -53.54
CA THR A 36 28.27 -9.91 -54.86
C THR A 36 27.81 -11.38 -54.99
N GLY A 37 26.77 -11.66 -55.80
CA GLY A 37 26.77 -12.83 -56.70
C GLY A 37 25.53 -13.76 -56.68
N GLY A 38 24.89 -13.92 -57.84
CA GLY A 38 24.12 -15.14 -58.18
C GLY A 38 22.59 -15.01 -58.23
N ARG A 39 22.04 -14.61 -59.38
CA ARG A 39 20.60 -14.73 -59.71
C ARG A 39 20.29 -16.16 -60.18
N PHE A 40 19.24 -16.77 -59.65
CA PHE A 40 18.47 -17.84 -60.30
C PHE A 40 16.98 -17.60 -60.01
N GLN A 41 16.22 -17.23 -61.04
CA GLN A 41 14.76 -17.16 -61.03
C GLN A 41 14.22 -18.32 -61.89
N PRO A 42 13.39 -19.23 -61.36
CA PRO A 42 12.66 -20.19 -62.19
C PRO A 42 11.39 -19.54 -62.79
N GLY A 43 11.19 -19.71 -64.09
CA GLY A 43 10.04 -19.18 -64.83
C GLY A 43 8.76 -20.00 -64.65
N ALA A 44 7.62 -19.33 -64.85
CA ALA A 44 6.24 -19.77 -64.60
C ALA A 44 5.70 -20.94 -65.47
N LEU A 45 6.58 -21.74 -66.10
CA LEU A 45 6.19 -22.93 -66.90
C LEU A 45 6.78 -24.24 -66.35
N GLY A 46 7.53 -24.20 -65.22
CA GLY A 46 8.10 -25.38 -64.57
C GLY A 46 7.24 -26.01 -63.46
N LEU A 47 6.24 -25.30 -62.92
CA LEU A 47 5.39 -25.78 -61.81
C LEU A 47 4.06 -26.42 -62.28
N ALA A 48 3.65 -26.21 -63.54
CA ALA A 48 2.43 -26.81 -64.10
C ALA A 48 2.61 -28.29 -64.52
N GLY A 49 3.85 -28.75 -64.72
CA GLY A 49 4.14 -30.13 -65.13
C GLY A 49 4.19 -31.16 -63.98
N VAL A 50 4.40 -30.71 -62.74
CA VAL A 50 4.51 -31.59 -61.56
C VAL A 50 3.13 -31.83 -60.90
N ALA A 51 2.20 -30.90 -61.04
CA ALA A 51 0.84 -31.01 -60.49
C ALA A 51 -0.08 -31.98 -61.28
N LEU A 52 0.13 -32.16 -62.58
CA LEU A 52 -0.72 -33.05 -63.41
C LEU A 52 -0.38 -34.54 -63.27
N ALA A 53 0.84 -34.89 -62.87
CA ALA A 53 1.26 -36.28 -62.68
C ALA A 53 0.77 -36.88 -61.34
N ALA A 54 0.57 -36.05 -60.31
CA ALA A 54 0.11 -36.48 -58.98
C ALA A 54 -1.41 -36.75 -58.92
N MET A 55 -2.22 -36.05 -59.73
CA MET A 55 -3.68 -36.24 -59.81
C MET A 55 -4.11 -37.53 -60.54
N CYS A 56 -3.34 -37.98 -61.54
CA CYS A 56 -3.65 -39.22 -62.26
C CYS A 56 -3.30 -40.49 -61.45
N ALA A 57 -2.33 -40.42 -60.54
CA ALA A 57 -1.95 -41.54 -59.68
C ALA A 57 -2.96 -41.77 -58.53
N THR A 58 -3.63 -40.72 -58.05
CA THR A 58 -4.63 -40.79 -56.98
C THR A 58 -6.00 -41.29 -57.49
N LEU A 59 -6.39 -40.95 -58.72
CA LEU A 59 -7.67 -41.39 -59.32
C LEU A 59 -7.70 -42.90 -59.68
N VAL A 60 -6.54 -43.54 -59.89
CA VAL A 60 -6.44 -44.99 -60.16
C VAL A 60 -6.43 -45.82 -58.86
N ALA A 61 -6.02 -45.24 -57.73
CA ALA A 61 -6.02 -45.91 -56.42
C ALA A 61 -7.43 -45.99 -55.78
N ILE A 62 -8.35 -45.11 -56.14
CA ILE A 62 -9.72 -45.09 -55.56
C ILE A 62 -10.67 -46.09 -56.27
N GLN A 63 -10.38 -46.49 -57.51
CA GLN A 63 -11.25 -47.43 -58.26
C GLN A 63 -11.08 -48.91 -57.90
N THR A 64 -10.11 -49.27 -57.05
CA THR A 64 -9.83 -50.67 -56.69
C THR A 64 -10.46 -51.15 -55.37
N PHE A 65 -11.17 -50.28 -54.64
CA PHE A 65 -11.82 -50.64 -53.36
C PHE A 65 -13.36 -50.75 -53.40
N ALA A 66 -13.96 -50.76 -54.59
CA ALA A 66 -15.38 -51.10 -54.76
C ALA A 66 -15.55 -52.62 -54.93
N GLY A 67 -15.37 -53.39 -53.86
CA GLY A 67 -15.49 -54.84 -53.98
C GLY A 67 -15.31 -55.64 -52.70
N THR A 68 -16.22 -55.47 -51.73
CA THR A 68 -16.78 -56.56 -50.89
C THR A 68 -17.73 -55.96 -49.85
N PHE A 69 -19.04 -56.08 -50.07
CA PHE A 69 -20.05 -55.82 -49.05
C PHE A 69 -20.02 -56.96 -48.02
N ARG A 70 -19.48 -56.68 -46.83
CA ARG A 70 -19.84 -57.37 -45.59
C ARG A 70 -20.69 -56.41 -44.77
N THR A 71 -21.87 -56.87 -44.36
CA THR A 71 -22.74 -56.19 -43.40
C THR A 71 -22.02 -56.08 -42.07
N GLY A 72 -21.43 -54.91 -41.80
CA GLY A 72 -21.02 -54.47 -40.47
C GLY A 72 -22.18 -53.71 -39.80
N ASP A 73 -22.23 -53.78 -38.48
CA ASP A 73 -23.21 -53.11 -37.62
C ASP A 73 -23.36 -51.61 -37.94
N PRO A 74 -24.54 -51.00 -37.68
CA PRO A 74 -24.75 -49.58 -37.98
C PRO A 74 -23.70 -48.72 -37.25
N GLU A 75 -23.00 -47.92 -38.04
CA GLU A 75 -22.15 -46.81 -37.60
C GLU A 75 -22.99 -45.89 -36.68
N PRO A 76 -22.48 -45.49 -35.50
CA PRO A 76 -23.21 -44.56 -34.65
C PRO A 76 -23.41 -43.27 -35.44
N GLU A 77 -24.64 -42.76 -35.46
CA GLU A 77 -24.93 -41.51 -36.16
C GLU A 77 -24.01 -40.38 -35.64
N PRO A 78 -23.54 -39.48 -36.52
CA PRO A 78 -22.81 -38.29 -36.08
C PRO A 78 -23.71 -37.54 -35.09
N SER A 79 -23.21 -37.38 -33.87
CA SER A 79 -23.85 -36.59 -32.83
C SER A 79 -24.20 -35.23 -33.40
N ALA A 80 -25.45 -34.78 -33.16
CA ALA A 80 -25.84 -33.42 -33.49
C ALA A 80 -24.80 -32.43 -32.95
N PRO A 81 -24.48 -31.34 -33.69
CA PRO A 81 -23.57 -30.34 -33.16
C PRO A 81 -24.07 -29.88 -31.78
N PRO A 82 -23.17 -29.69 -30.80
CA PRO A 82 -23.56 -29.25 -29.48
C PRO A 82 -24.46 -28.02 -29.61
N ALA A 83 -25.53 -27.98 -28.80
CA ALA A 83 -26.36 -26.79 -28.74
C ALA A 83 -25.46 -25.61 -28.32
N ALA A 84 -25.64 -24.45 -28.96
CA ALA A 84 -24.95 -23.22 -28.58
C ALA A 84 -24.98 -23.03 -27.05
N GLY A 85 -23.82 -22.78 -26.42
CA GLY A 85 -23.74 -22.68 -24.96
C GLY A 85 -23.50 -23.99 -24.20
N THR A 86 -23.05 -25.07 -24.87
CA THR A 86 -22.68 -26.31 -24.18
C THR A 86 -21.18 -26.29 -23.87
N PRO A 87 -20.76 -26.56 -22.62
CA PRO A 87 -19.35 -26.70 -22.28
C PRO A 87 -18.66 -27.80 -23.09
N PRO A 88 -17.33 -27.69 -23.31
CA PRO A 88 -16.55 -28.73 -23.95
C PRO A 88 -16.60 -30.03 -23.14
N GLU A 89 -16.35 -31.17 -23.82
CA GLU A 89 -16.16 -32.44 -23.11
C GLU A 89 -14.80 -32.45 -22.39
N GLY A 90 -14.81 -32.40 -21.06
CA GLY A 90 -13.60 -32.40 -20.24
C GLY A 90 -13.30 -31.04 -19.62
N THR A 91 -12.02 -30.70 -19.51
CA THR A 91 -11.54 -29.45 -18.90
C THR A 91 -11.86 -28.26 -19.80
N ALA A 92 -12.57 -27.27 -19.27
CA ALA A 92 -12.90 -26.03 -19.98
C ALA A 92 -11.73 -25.04 -19.90
N ARG A 93 -11.20 -24.65 -21.07
CA ARG A 93 -10.09 -23.70 -21.18
C ARG A 93 -10.64 -22.29 -21.18
N VAL A 94 -10.24 -21.47 -20.21
CA VAL A 94 -10.77 -20.13 -20.00
C VAL A 94 -9.65 -19.11 -20.13
N MET A 95 -9.72 -18.26 -21.16
CA MET A 95 -8.83 -17.11 -21.30
C MET A 95 -9.51 -15.87 -20.73
N ILE A 96 -8.81 -15.15 -19.87
CA ILE A 96 -9.29 -13.91 -19.25
C ILE A 96 -8.44 -12.75 -19.77
N ALA A 97 -9.02 -11.93 -20.66
CA ALA A 97 -8.35 -10.83 -21.35
C ALA A 97 -8.87 -9.46 -20.90
N GLY A 98 -7.99 -8.47 -20.87
CA GLY A 98 -8.40 -7.13 -20.50
C GLY A 98 -7.23 -6.25 -20.07
N ASP A 99 -7.52 -5.34 -19.16
CA ASP A 99 -6.58 -4.32 -18.70
C ASP A 99 -6.06 -4.56 -17.27
N SER A 100 -5.80 -3.48 -16.53
CA SER A 100 -5.36 -3.53 -15.13
C SER A 100 -6.37 -4.18 -14.20
N LEU A 101 -7.68 -4.12 -14.51
CA LEU A 101 -8.69 -4.80 -13.72
C LEU A 101 -8.55 -6.33 -13.83
N VAL A 102 -8.01 -6.82 -14.94
CA VAL A 102 -7.71 -8.24 -15.13
C VAL A 102 -6.37 -8.62 -14.52
N GLN A 103 -5.32 -7.85 -14.80
CA GLN A 103 -3.96 -8.18 -14.36
C GLN A 103 -3.84 -8.11 -12.82
N GLY A 104 -4.32 -7.06 -12.18
CA GLY A 104 -4.15 -6.86 -10.74
C GLY A 104 -2.72 -6.48 -10.35
N SER A 105 -2.49 -6.26 -9.05
CA SER A 105 -1.18 -5.88 -8.53
C SER A 105 -0.77 -6.70 -7.32
N THR A 106 0.50 -6.58 -6.95
CA THR A 106 1.11 -7.26 -5.81
C THR A 106 0.23 -7.20 -4.57
N GLY A 107 0.11 -8.34 -3.89
CA GLY A 107 -0.73 -8.53 -2.71
C GLY A 107 -2.23 -8.70 -2.98
N ASP A 108 -2.69 -8.65 -4.24
CA ASP A 108 -4.09 -8.94 -4.58
C ASP A 108 -4.38 -10.43 -4.65
N PHE A 109 -5.63 -10.78 -4.35
CA PHE A 109 -6.17 -12.07 -4.79
C PHE A 109 -6.50 -12.00 -6.29
N THR A 110 -6.98 -10.84 -6.76
CA THR A 110 -7.66 -10.63 -8.05
C THR A 110 -9.05 -11.28 -8.09
N TRP A 111 -9.93 -10.75 -8.94
CA TRP A 111 -11.22 -11.40 -9.19
C TRP A 111 -11.07 -12.74 -9.92
N ARG A 112 -9.93 -12.97 -10.61
CA ARG A 112 -9.59 -14.24 -11.27
C ARG A 112 -9.48 -15.36 -10.23
N TYR A 113 -8.77 -15.13 -9.12
CA TYR A 113 -8.73 -16.07 -7.99
C TYR A 113 -10.12 -16.42 -7.48
N ARG A 114 -10.96 -15.39 -7.27
CA ARG A 114 -12.31 -15.57 -6.71
C ARG A 114 -13.23 -16.35 -7.65
N LEU A 115 -13.07 -16.14 -8.96
CA LEU A 115 -13.77 -16.88 -9.99
C LEU A 115 -13.27 -18.33 -10.05
N TRP A 116 -11.95 -18.54 -10.15
CA TRP A 116 -11.32 -19.85 -10.18
C TRP A 116 -11.74 -20.71 -8.99
N LYS A 117 -11.67 -20.13 -7.78
CA LYS A 117 -12.06 -20.79 -6.54
C LYS A 117 -13.51 -21.24 -6.58
N HIS A 118 -14.41 -20.35 -7.00
CA HIS A 118 -15.84 -20.68 -7.10
C HIS A 118 -16.14 -21.75 -8.17
N LEU A 119 -15.51 -21.66 -9.35
CA LEU A 119 -15.65 -22.68 -10.39
C LEU A 119 -15.15 -24.04 -9.91
N THR A 120 -13.99 -24.08 -9.25
CA THR A 120 -13.42 -25.30 -8.69
C THR A 120 -14.29 -25.88 -7.57
N GLU A 121 -14.75 -25.05 -6.63
CA GLU A 121 -15.60 -25.48 -5.51
C GLU A 121 -16.99 -25.93 -5.96
N SER A 122 -17.50 -25.39 -7.09
CA SER A 122 -18.74 -25.85 -7.72
C SER A 122 -18.57 -27.10 -8.59
N GLY A 123 -17.34 -27.63 -8.71
CA GLY A 123 -17.03 -28.87 -9.42
C GLY A 123 -16.86 -28.71 -10.94
N ALA A 124 -16.72 -27.47 -11.44
CA ALA A 124 -16.31 -27.24 -12.82
C ALA A 124 -14.83 -27.60 -12.97
N ASP A 125 -14.49 -28.35 -14.02
CA ASP A 125 -13.12 -28.65 -14.40
C ASP A 125 -12.64 -27.55 -15.35
N VAL A 126 -11.78 -26.65 -14.87
CA VAL A 126 -11.35 -25.45 -15.59
C VAL A 126 -9.82 -25.33 -15.59
N ASP A 127 -9.29 -24.85 -16.72
CA ASP A 127 -7.88 -24.51 -16.94
C ASP A 127 -7.84 -23.06 -17.41
N PHE A 128 -7.26 -22.16 -16.62
CA PHE A 128 -7.05 -20.79 -17.08
C PHE A 128 -5.87 -20.78 -18.04
N VAL A 129 -6.00 -20.03 -19.14
CA VAL A 129 -5.01 -20.05 -20.22
C VAL A 129 -4.70 -18.63 -20.68
N GLY A 130 -3.44 -18.39 -21.04
CA GLY A 130 -3.03 -17.09 -21.53
C GLY A 130 -1.51 -16.93 -21.56
N PRO A 131 -1.02 -15.84 -22.15
CA PRO A 131 0.41 -15.57 -22.27
C PRO A 131 1.09 -15.08 -20.99
N TYR A 132 0.32 -14.71 -19.98
CA TYR A 132 0.82 -14.10 -18.75
C TYR A 132 0.33 -14.88 -17.54
N ASP A 133 1.12 -14.85 -16.48
CA ASP A 133 0.80 -15.36 -15.15
C ASP A 133 1.15 -14.32 -14.07
N ASP A 134 1.53 -13.11 -14.47
CA ASP A 134 2.14 -12.07 -13.63
C ASP A 134 1.14 -11.02 -13.11
N ILE A 135 1.63 -10.19 -12.19
CA ILE A 135 0.97 -8.97 -11.70
C ILE A 135 1.93 -7.79 -11.75
N VAL A 136 1.41 -6.60 -11.48
CA VAL A 136 2.20 -5.36 -11.40
C VAL A 136 2.67 -5.12 -9.97
N GLU A 137 3.96 -4.83 -9.78
CA GLU A 137 4.46 -4.20 -8.55
C GLU A 137 4.26 -2.68 -8.65
N LEU A 138 3.37 -2.14 -7.83
CA LEU A 138 2.93 -0.74 -7.92
C LEU A 138 4.03 0.25 -7.58
N GLU A 139 4.97 -0.15 -6.71
CA GLU A 139 6.00 0.76 -6.24
C GLU A 139 7.11 0.98 -7.28
N THR A 140 7.54 -0.10 -7.94
CA THR A 140 8.56 -0.04 -9.00
C THR A 140 7.93 0.20 -10.37
N GLY A 141 6.64 -0.12 -10.53
CA GLY A 141 5.94 -0.13 -11.81
C GLY A 141 6.40 -1.26 -12.74
N GLU A 142 7.06 -2.28 -12.19
CA GLU A 142 7.57 -3.41 -12.94
C GLU A 142 6.48 -4.45 -13.23
N PHE A 143 6.59 -5.07 -14.40
CA PHE A 143 5.80 -6.22 -14.81
C PHE A 143 6.59 -7.50 -14.51
N GLY A 144 5.91 -8.63 -14.36
CA GLY A 144 6.54 -9.92 -14.10
C GLY A 144 6.63 -10.30 -12.62
N ASP A 145 5.93 -9.59 -11.73
CA ASP A 145 5.82 -9.97 -10.32
C ASP A 145 4.87 -11.16 -10.16
N ASP A 146 5.08 -11.98 -9.12
CA ASP A 146 4.28 -13.18 -8.80
C ASP A 146 3.70 -13.14 -7.38
N GLY A 147 3.72 -11.98 -6.72
CA GLY A 147 3.33 -11.74 -5.34
C GLY A 147 1.81 -11.72 -5.10
N TYR A 148 1.08 -12.69 -5.67
CA TYR A 148 -0.34 -12.90 -5.39
C TYR A 148 -0.58 -13.17 -3.89
N ALA A 149 -1.74 -12.75 -3.38
CA ALA A 149 -2.13 -13.03 -2.00
C ALA A 149 -2.26 -14.54 -1.71
N ASP A 150 -2.65 -15.31 -2.73
CA ASP A 150 -2.73 -16.76 -2.72
C ASP A 150 -2.19 -17.22 -4.09
N PRO A 151 -0.96 -17.76 -4.17
CA PRO A 151 -0.33 -18.15 -5.44
C PRO A 151 -0.72 -19.57 -5.89
N ASP A 152 -1.55 -20.31 -5.14
CA ASP A 152 -1.86 -21.71 -5.43
C ASP A 152 -2.99 -21.87 -6.47
N PHE A 153 -3.64 -20.78 -6.90
CA PHE A 153 -4.65 -20.81 -7.97
C PHE A 153 -4.02 -20.78 -9.36
N ASP A 154 -4.83 -21.10 -10.37
CA ASP A 154 -4.42 -20.96 -11.76
C ASP A 154 -4.32 -19.48 -12.15
N THR A 155 -3.09 -18.97 -12.22
CA THR A 155 -2.80 -17.55 -12.39
C THR A 155 -2.78 -17.09 -13.84
N ALA A 156 -2.98 -17.98 -14.83
CA ALA A 156 -2.87 -17.61 -16.23
C ALA A 156 -3.93 -16.58 -16.68
N HIS A 157 -3.53 -15.62 -17.51
CA HIS A 157 -4.38 -14.57 -18.05
C HIS A 157 -3.79 -13.92 -19.33
N ALA A 158 -4.60 -13.06 -19.95
CA ALA A 158 -4.26 -12.20 -21.09
C ALA A 158 -4.55 -10.71 -20.77
N GLY A 159 -4.46 -10.34 -19.49
CA GLY A 159 -4.64 -8.98 -19.00
C GLY A 159 -3.34 -8.17 -19.06
N VAL A 160 -3.41 -6.91 -19.50
CA VAL A 160 -2.25 -6.00 -19.58
C VAL A 160 -2.60 -4.64 -19.00
N TRP A 161 -1.92 -4.23 -17.93
CA TRP A 161 -2.17 -2.97 -17.23
C TRP A 161 -2.10 -1.77 -18.19
N GLY A 162 -3.13 -0.94 -18.16
CA GLY A 162 -3.22 0.26 -19.00
C GLY A 162 -3.70 0.02 -20.43
N ALA A 163 -3.96 -1.23 -20.84
CA ALA A 163 -4.47 -1.54 -22.17
C ALA A 163 -5.86 -0.94 -22.41
N THR A 164 -6.05 -0.34 -23.58
CA THR A 164 -7.39 -0.02 -24.11
C THR A 164 -8.03 -1.23 -24.78
N ALA A 165 -9.33 -1.17 -25.09
CA ALA A 165 -10.00 -2.21 -25.86
C ALA A 165 -9.31 -2.46 -27.23
N GLU A 166 -8.81 -1.41 -27.89
CA GLU A 166 -8.00 -1.51 -29.11
C GLU A 166 -6.69 -2.29 -28.89
N ASN A 167 -5.99 -2.06 -27.77
CA ASN A 167 -4.76 -2.78 -27.46
C ASN A 167 -5.01 -4.27 -27.23
N VAL A 168 -6.10 -4.63 -26.54
CA VAL A 168 -6.52 -6.03 -26.36
C VAL A 168 -6.82 -6.65 -27.74
N ALA A 169 -7.58 -5.94 -28.59
CA ALA A 169 -7.95 -6.43 -29.92
C ALA A 169 -6.72 -6.73 -30.80
N ALA A 170 -5.65 -5.94 -30.67
CA ALA A 170 -4.43 -6.09 -31.45
C ALA A 170 -3.67 -7.42 -31.18
N GLY A 171 -3.78 -7.97 -29.97
CA GLY A 171 -3.08 -9.20 -29.57
C GLY A 171 -3.95 -10.46 -29.52
N ILE A 172 -5.27 -10.31 -29.34
CA ILE A 172 -6.13 -11.42 -28.93
C ILE A 172 -6.18 -12.57 -29.95
N GLY A 173 -6.11 -12.29 -31.25
CA GLY A 173 -6.16 -13.34 -32.28
C GLY A 173 -4.96 -14.30 -32.20
N GLU A 174 -3.76 -13.78 -31.95
CA GLU A 174 -2.56 -14.63 -31.77
C GLU A 174 -2.64 -15.43 -30.47
N GLN A 175 -3.14 -14.81 -29.39
CA GLN A 175 -3.32 -15.46 -28.10
C GLN A 175 -4.35 -16.59 -28.19
N VAL A 176 -5.52 -16.36 -28.78
CA VAL A 176 -6.55 -17.39 -28.98
C VAL A 176 -6.02 -18.55 -29.84
N ALA A 177 -5.28 -18.26 -30.92
CA ALA A 177 -4.67 -19.30 -31.75
C ALA A 177 -3.60 -20.13 -31.01
N ALA A 178 -2.90 -19.53 -30.04
CA ALA A 178 -1.82 -20.20 -29.31
C ALA A 178 -2.32 -20.99 -28.10
N TYR A 179 -3.36 -20.50 -27.42
CA TYR A 179 -3.85 -21.06 -26.15
C TYR A 179 -5.19 -21.78 -26.29
N GLU A 180 -5.85 -21.72 -27.45
CA GLU A 180 -7.08 -22.47 -27.79
C GLU A 180 -8.13 -22.45 -26.65
N PRO A 181 -8.60 -21.26 -26.21
CA PRO A 181 -9.62 -21.17 -25.16
C PRO A 181 -11.01 -21.54 -25.68
N ASP A 182 -11.77 -22.32 -24.90
CA ASP A 182 -13.21 -22.55 -25.16
C ASP A 182 -14.04 -21.31 -24.77
N TYR A 183 -13.58 -20.60 -23.74
CA TYR A 183 -14.21 -19.41 -23.18
C TYR A 183 -13.24 -18.23 -23.17
N LEU A 184 -13.67 -17.09 -23.71
CA LEU A 184 -12.96 -15.82 -23.63
C LEU A 184 -13.75 -14.81 -22.79
N LEU A 185 -13.21 -14.46 -21.62
CA LEU A 185 -13.75 -13.44 -20.72
C LEU A 185 -13.01 -12.13 -21.00
N VAL A 186 -13.74 -11.08 -21.37
CA VAL A 186 -13.17 -9.79 -21.74
C VAL A 186 -13.69 -8.70 -20.81
N MET A 187 -12.80 -7.94 -20.21
CA MET A 187 -13.12 -6.71 -19.48
C MET A 187 -12.13 -5.61 -19.87
N ALA A 188 -12.58 -4.67 -20.70
CA ALA A 188 -11.77 -3.57 -21.21
C ALA A 188 -12.65 -2.36 -21.54
N GLY A 189 -12.08 -1.17 -21.42
CA GLY A 189 -12.77 0.11 -21.73
C GLY A 189 -12.48 1.22 -20.72
N THR A 190 -12.05 0.85 -19.50
CA THR A 190 -11.66 1.82 -18.46
C THR A 190 -10.58 2.77 -18.97
N ASN A 191 -9.51 2.22 -19.54
CA ASN A 191 -8.39 3.02 -20.05
C ASN A 191 -8.77 3.87 -21.27
N ASP A 192 -9.71 3.43 -22.11
CA ASP A 192 -10.25 4.24 -23.20
C ASP A 192 -10.84 5.55 -22.66
N PHE A 193 -11.65 5.48 -21.60
CA PHE A 193 -12.27 6.67 -21.00
C PHE A 193 -11.27 7.55 -20.26
N VAL A 194 -10.34 6.94 -19.52
CA VAL A 194 -9.24 7.64 -18.83
C VAL A 194 -8.40 8.44 -19.84
N HIS A 195 -8.11 7.87 -21.00
CA HIS A 195 -7.38 8.53 -22.10
C HIS A 195 -8.23 9.49 -22.95
N GLY A 196 -9.51 9.67 -22.62
CA GLY A 196 -10.39 10.64 -23.25
C GLY A 196 -11.21 10.12 -24.44
N GLY A 197 -11.14 8.81 -24.71
CA GLY A 197 -11.97 8.14 -25.70
C GLY A 197 -13.46 8.18 -25.36
N SER A 198 -14.27 7.89 -26.37
CA SER A 198 -15.73 7.82 -26.30
C SER A 198 -16.22 6.39 -26.03
N PRO A 199 -17.45 6.22 -25.52
CA PRO A 199 -18.10 4.91 -25.41
C PRO A 199 -18.14 4.14 -26.74
N GLN A 200 -18.31 4.85 -27.87
CA GLN A 200 -18.38 4.24 -29.19
C GLN A 200 -17.03 3.67 -29.64
N GLU A 201 -15.93 4.40 -29.44
CA GLU A 201 -14.58 3.91 -29.74
C GLU A 201 -14.24 2.67 -28.90
N ALA A 202 -14.57 2.67 -27.61
CA ALA A 202 -14.38 1.50 -26.75
C ALA A 202 -15.21 0.29 -27.20
N LEU A 203 -16.47 0.50 -27.63
CA LEU A 203 -17.33 -0.56 -28.18
C LEU A 203 -16.79 -1.12 -29.51
N GLU A 204 -16.23 -0.27 -30.37
CA GLU A 204 -15.54 -0.70 -31.59
C GLU A 204 -14.33 -1.57 -31.26
N GLY A 205 -13.53 -1.18 -30.26
CA GLY A 205 -12.44 -2.01 -29.75
C GLY A 205 -12.91 -3.38 -29.25
N VAL A 206 -13.98 -3.44 -28.43
CA VAL A 206 -14.55 -4.70 -27.95
C VAL A 206 -15.11 -5.55 -29.09
N ARG A 207 -15.74 -4.94 -30.10
CA ARG A 207 -16.17 -5.63 -31.32
C ARG A 207 -14.98 -6.28 -32.03
N ASP A 208 -13.88 -5.55 -32.16
CA ASP A 208 -12.66 -6.05 -32.79
C ASP A 208 -12.01 -7.17 -31.98
N VAL A 209 -12.06 -7.13 -30.64
CA VAL A 209 -11.62 -8.25 -29.79
C VAL A 209 -12.36 -9.53 -30.17
N VAL A 210 -13.70 -9.50 -30.19
CA VAL A 210 -14.53 -10.67 -30.53
C VAL A 210 -14.31 -11.13 -31.96
N GLY A 211 -14.23 -10.18 -32.90
CA GLY A 211 -13.96 -10.47 -34.30
C GLY A 211 -12.61 -11.15 -34.51
N ASN A 212 -11.54 -10.63 -33.92
CA ASN A 212 -10.19 -11.16 -34.05
C ASN A 212 -10.04 -12.53 -33.36
N ALA A 213 -10.66 -12.71 -32.18
CA ALA A 213 -10.72 -14.01 -31.52
C ALA A 213 -11.38 -15.07 -32.42
N ARG A 214 -12.50 -14.72 -33.08
CA ARG A 214 -13.23 -15.64 -33.95
C ARG A 214 -12.62 -15.92 -35.31
N VAL A 215 -11.70 -15.05 -35.75
CA VAL A 215 -10.86 -15.35 -36.90
C VAL A 215 -9.87 -16.47 -36.57
N ALA A 216 -9.41 -16.55 -35.32
CA ALA A 216 -8.53 -17.62 -34.84
C ALA A 216 -9.31 -18.90 -34.48
N ASP A 217 -10.41 -18.76 -33.74
CA ASP A 217 -11.31 -19.85 -33.35
C ASP A 217 -12.77 -19.43 -33.44
N GLY A 218 -13.50 -19.96 -34.44
CA GLY A 218 -14.89 -19.62 -34.69
C GLY A 218 -15.88 -20.13 -33.63
N ASP A 219 -15.47 -21.07 -32.78
CA ASP A 219 -16.32 -21.70 -31.77
C ASP A 219 -16.14 -21.12 -30.36
N VAL A 220 -15.17 -20.21 -30.16
CA VAL A 220 -14.94 -19.56 -28.87
C VAL A 220 -16.18 -18.81 -28.34
N GLN A 221 -16.58 -19.17 -27.13
CA GLN A 221 -17.70 -18.56 -26.42
C GLN A 221 -17.21 -17.36 -25.63
N VAL A 222 -17.92 -16.23 -25.69
CA VAL A 222 -17.41 -14.97 -25.13
C VAL A 222 -18.29 -14.46 -24.00
N VAL A 223 -17.66 -13.96 -22.93
CA VAL A 223 -18.32 -13.18 -21.88
C VAL A 223 -17.70 -11.78 -21.84
N LEU A 224 -18.52 -10.75 -22.06
CA LEU A 224 -18.13 -9.35 -21.99
C LEU A 224 -18.52 -8.78 -20.62
N GLY A 225 -17.53 -8.34 -19.84
CA GLY A 225 -17.76 -7.62 -18.59
C GLY A 225 -18.10 -6.15 -18.84
N GLU A 226 -19.09 -5.65 -18.11
CA GLU A 226 -19.29 -4.21 -17.96
C GLU A 226 -18.08 -3.53 -17.31
N VAL A 227 -17.80 -2.28 -17.65
CA VAL A 227 -16.75 -1.49 -17.00
C VAL A 227 -17.27 -0.97 -15.66
N THR A 228 -16.49 -1.14 -14.59
CA THR A 228 -16.82 -0.65 -13.25
C THR A 228 -16.63 0.87 -13.16
N PRO A 229 -17.44 1.58 -12.36
CA PRO A 229 -17.31 3.02 -12.18
C PRO A 229 -16.05 3.43 -11.41
N ASN A 230 -15.67 4.70 -11.53
CA ASN A 230 -14.56 5.37 -10.84
C ASN A 230 -15.04 6.25 -9.68
N TRP A 231 -14.13 6.55 -8.75
CA TRP A 231 -14.37 7.45 -7.62
C TRP A 231 -13.11 8.25 -7.28
N GLY A 232 -13.24 9.51 -6.85
CA GLY A 232 -12.12 10.29 -6.34
C GLY A 232 -11.10 10.75 -7.40
N THR A 233 -11.43 10.65 -8.69
CA THR A 233 -10.56 11.10 -9.78
C THR A 233 -10.60 12.61 -10.00
N GLY A 234 -11.63 13.29 -9.47
CA GLY A 234 -11.97 14.67 -9.81
C GLY A 234 -12.64 14.85 -11.18
N ARG A 235 -12.81 13.76 -11.94
CA ARG A 235 -13.54 13.66 -13.22
C ARG A 235 -14.64 12.59 -13.16
N ASP A 236 -15.08 12.23 -11.96
CA ASP A 236 -15.96 11.07 -11.72
C ASP A 236 -17.25 11.14 -12.53
N GLU A 237 -17.89 12.31 -12.62
CA GLU A 237 -19.10 12.52 -13.42
C GLU A 237 -18.87 12.17 -14.90
N GLU A 238 -17.82 12.72 -15.51
CA GLU A 238 -17.49 12.47 -16.92
C GLU A 238 -17.17 10.98 -17.19
N LEU A 239 -16.33 10.36 -16.36
CA LEU A 239 -15.89 8.98 -16.54
C LEU A 239 -17.06 8.00 -16.32
N ASN A 240 -17.86 8.23 -15.29
CA ASN A 240 -18.99 7.35 -14.96
C ASN A 240 -20.16 7.50 -15.94
N GLU A 241 -20.37 8.67 -16.53
CA GLU A 241 -21.34 8.84 -17.63
C GLU A 241 -20.94 8.02 -18.85
N LYS A 242 -19.64 8.03 -19.22
CA LYS A 242 -19.11 7.21 -20.32
C LYS A 242 -19.23 5.72 -20.02
N ALA A 243 -18.85 5.27 -18.83
CA ALA A 243 -18.99 3.88 -18.40
C ALA A 243 -20.44 3.42 -18.42
N LEU A 244 -21.38 4.25 -17.93
CA LEU A 244 -22.80 3.97 -17.97
C LEU A 244 -23.33 3.85 -19.40
N GLU A 245 -22.94 4.76 -20.30
CA GLU A 245 -23.34 4.69 -21.71
C GLU A 245 -22.81 3.43 -22.40
N PHE A 246 -21.53 3.10 -22.19
CA PHE A 246 -20.90 1.90 -22.70
C PHE A 246 -21.62 0.63 -22.20
N ASN A 247 -21.82 0.50 -20.88
CA ASN A 247 -22.49 -0.65 -20.26
C ASN A 247 -23.94 -0.80 -20.75
N ARG A 248 -24.65 0.31 -20.99
CA ARG A 248 -26.01 0.29 -21.55
C ARG A 248 -26.05 -0.25 -22.99
N LEU A 249 -25.01 -0.02 -23.78
CA LEU A 249 -24.91 -0.45 -25.17
C LEU A 249 -24.35 -1.87 -25.33
N LEU A 250 -23.58 -2.35 -24.35
CA LEU A 250 -22.91 -3.66 -24.38
C LEU A 250 -23.85 -4.86 -24.65
N PRO A 251 -25.07 -4.96 -24.09
CA PRO A 251 -25.99 -6.06 -24.40
C PRO A 251 -26.43 -6.13 -25.86
N ALA A 252 -26.66 -4.97 -26.49
CA ALA A 252 -27.04 -4.93 -27.90
C ALA A 252 -25.87 -5.35 -28.80
N LEU A 253 -24.64 -4.96 -28.44
CA LEU A 253 -23.44 -5.43 -29.12
C LEU A 253 -23.26 -6.95 -28.95
N ALA A 254 -23.46 -7.49 -27.75
CA ALA A 254 -23.38 -8.93 -27.51
C ALA A 254 -24.43 -9.72 -28.32
N GLU A 255 -25.66 -9.21 -28.44
CA GLU A 255 -26.69 -9.80 -29.30
C GLU A 255 -26.30 -9.75 -30.78
N GLU A 256 -25.79 -8.61 -31.27
CA GLU A 256 -25.31 -8.46 -32.65
C GLU A 256 -24.17 -9.42 -32.98
N LEU A 257 -23.23 -9.59 -32.05
CA LEU A 257 -22.07 -10.45 -32.23
C LEU A 257 -22.38 -11.92 -31.98
N SER A 258 -23.50 -12.26 -31.34
CA SER A 258 -23.84 -13.66 -31.07
C SER A 258 -24.14 -14.44 -32.35
N GLY A 259 -23.66 -15.68 -32.42
CA GLY A 259 -23.85 -16.59 -33.55
C GLY A 259 -24.11 -18.02 -33.07
N SER A 260 -23.45 -19.00 -33.68
CA SER A 260 -23.40 -20.38 -33.16
C SER A 260 -22.67 -20.45 -31.82
N ALA A 261 -21.58 -19.68 -31.67
CA ALA A 261 -20.92 -19.41 -30.42
C ALA A 261 -21.59 -18.18 -29.75
N PRO A 262 -22.13 -18.30 -28.52
CA PRO A 262 -22.76 -17.18 -27.83
C PRO A 262 -21.78 -16.09 -27.40
N VAL A 263 -22.27 -14.84 -27.31
CA VAL A 263 -21.65 -13.74 -26.58
C VAL A 263 -22.60 -13.31 -25.47
N VAL A 264 -22.14 -13.33 -24.23
CA VAL A 264 -22.95 -13.02 -23.03
C VAL A 264 -22.36 -11.81 -22.32
N VAL A 265 -23.19 -11.01 -21.65
CA VAL A 265 -22.72 -9.90 -20.81
C VAL A 265 -22.71 -10.31 -19.34
N ALA A 266 -21.58 -10.10 -18.67
CA ALA A 266 -21.48 -10.13 -17.21
C ALA A 266 -21.76 -8.73 -16.65
N ARG A 267 -22.75 -8.63 -15.75
CA ARG A 267 -23.19 -7.37 -15.12
C ARG A 267 -22.27 -6.95 -13.97
N THR A 268 -20.99 -6.77 -14.28
CA THR A 268 -19.92 -6.50 -13.31
C THR A 268 -20.02 -5.12 -12.64
N ALA A 269 -20.78 -4.19 -13.22
CA ALA A 269 -21.06 -2.89 -12.62
C ALA A 269 -22.36 -2.88 -11.77
N GLU A 270 -23.13 -3.97 -11.76
CA GLU A 270 -24.35 -4.08 -10.95
C GLU A 270 -23.98 -4.09 -9.45
N ASP A 271 -24.65 -3.22 -8.69
CA ASP A 271 -24.39 -3.00 -7.25
C ASP A 271 -22.94 -2.63 -6.90
N TYR A 272 -22.14 -2.17 -7.87
CA TYR A 272 -20.78 -1.71 -7.67
C TYR A 272 -20.77 -0.26 -7.15
N ALA A 273 -20.25 -0.06 -5.95
CA ALA A 273 -20.13 1.21 -5.27
C ALA A 273 -18.64 1.60 -5.23
N PRO A 274 -18.13 2.42 -6.16
CA PRO A 274 -16.70 2.59 -6.36
C PRO A 274 -15.97 3.23 -5.17
N ALA A 275 -16.68 4.01 -4.34
CA ALA A 275 -16.12 4.56 -3.10
C ALA A 275 -15.83 3.51 -2.02
N ASP A 276 -16.47 2.34 -2.11
CA ASP A 276 -16.31 1.23 -1.18
C ASP A 276 -15.60 0.02 -1.83
N ASP A 277 -15.76 -0.15 -3.14
CA ASP A 277 -15.31 -1.36 -3.85
C ASP A 277 -13.98 -1.16 -4.55
N ASN A 278 -13.43 0.06 -4.62
CA ASN A 278 -12.08 0.32 -5.12
C ASN A 278 -11.11 0.59 -3.97
N TRP A 279 -9.85 0.17 -4.14
CA TRP A 279 -8.76 0.56 -3.21
C TRP A 279 -8.13 1.90 -3.62
N ASP A 280 -8.12 2.23 -4.91
CA ASP A 280 -7.80 3.57 -5.42
C ASP A 280 -8.98 4.17 -6.20
N THR A 281 -8.72 5.08 -7.13
CA THR A 281 -9.79 5.72 -7.90
C THR A 281 -10.47 4.82 -8.95
N THR A 282 -9.95 3.62 -9.19
CA THR A 282 -10.27 2.79 -10.37
C THR A 282 -10.30 1.29 -10.09
N HIS A 283 -9.35 0.77 -9.34
CA HIS A 283 -9.06 -0.65 -9.24
C HIS A 283 -9.81 -1.30 -8.07
N PRO A 284 -10.42 -2.48 -8.28
CA PRO A 284 -11.23 -3.15 -7.29
C PRO A 284 -10.41 -3.59 -6.09
N ASN A 285 -10.91 -3.34 -4.88
CA ASN A 285 -10.46 -4.03 -3.67
C ASN A 285 -11.12 -5.41 -3.55
N ALA A 286 -10.84 -6.12 -2.46
CA ALA A 286 -11.37 -7.45 -2.22
C ALA A 286 -12.91 -7.57 -2.36
N ARG A 287 -13.67 -6.51 -2.03
CA ARG A 287 -15.13 -6.47 -2.20
C ARG A 287 -15.51 -6.30 -3.66
N GLY A 288 -14.89 -5.35 -4.37
CA GLY A 288 -15.10 -5.15 -5.80
C GLY A 288 -14.73 -6.38 -6.63
N GLU A 289 -13.60 -7.01 -6.33
CA GLU A 289 -13.16 -8.24 -6.98
C GLU A 289 -14.22 -9.35 -6.85
N LEU A 290 -14.85 -9.48 -5.68
CA LEU A 290 -15.87 -10.49 -5.42
C LEU A 290 -17.14 -10.24 -6.24
N LYS A 291 -17.55 -8.97 -6.40
CA LYS A 291 -18.68 -8.59 -7.26
C LYS A 291 -18.40 -8.89 -8.73
N ILE A 292 -17.20 -8.56 -9.20
CA ILE A 292 -16.76 -8.85 -10.57
C ILE A 292 -16.77 -10.37 -10.82
N ALA A 293 -16.13 -11.14 -9.94
CA ALA A 293 -16.08 -12.60 -10.04
C ALA A 293 -17.48 -13.23 -10.03
N ALA A 294 -18.37 -12.74 -9.16
CA ALA A 294 -19.74 -13.21 -9.08
C ALA A 294 -20.53 -12.96 -10.38
N ALA A 295 -20.41 -11.77 -10.98
CA ALA A 295 -21.07 -11.45 -12.23
C ALA A 295 -20.56 -12.31 -13.41
N PHE A 296 -19.26 -12.59 -13.48
CA PHE A 296 -18.71 -13.51 -14.48
C PHE A 296 -19.17 -14.95 -14.26
N ALA A 297 -19.18 -15.43 -13.01
CA ALA A 297 -19.69 -16.77 -12.69
C ALA A 297 -21.18 -16.91 -13.05
N ASP A 298 -22.00 -15.90 -12.77
CA ASP A 298 -23.43 -15.92 -13.11
C ASP A 298 -23.65 -15.94 -14.63
N ALA A 299 -22.84 -15.22 -15.40
CA ALA A 299 -22.85 -15.24 -16.86
C ALA A 299 -22.38 -16.58 -17.45
N LEU A 300 -21.37 -17.21 -16.83
CA LEU A 300 -20.89 -18.54 -17.23
C LEU A 300 -21.91 -19.63 -16.90
N ALA A 301 -22.50 -19.63 -15.72
CA ALA A 301 -23.44 -20.65 -15.28
C ALA A 301 -24.78 -20.60 -16.03
N GLY A 302 -25.23 -19.40 -16.40
CA GLY A 302 -26.53 -19.21 -17.06
C GLY A 302 -26.54 -19.70 -18.52
N PRO A 303 -26.31 -18.82 -19.53
CA PRO A 303 -26.40 -19.21 -20.93
C PRO A 303 -25.32 -20.20 -21.39
N LEU A 304 -24.15 -20.17 -20.75
CA LEU A 304 -22.97 -20.95 -21.17
C LEU A 304 -22.79 -22.27 -20.39
N ARG A 305 -23.62 -22.47 -19.36
CA ARG A 305 -23.74 -23.71 -18.55
C ARG A 305 -22.41 -24.21 -17.96
N LEU A 306 -21.46 -23.31 -17.69
CA LEU A 306 -20.20 -23.62 -17.02
C LEU A 306 -20.29 -23.27 -15.53
N GLY A 307 -20.14 -24.26 -14.67
CA GLY A 307 -20.21 -24.09 -13.22
C GLY A 307 -21.62 -23.74 -12.72
N GLU A 308 -21.69 -23.17 -11.53
CA GLU A 308 -22.93 -22.75 -10.87
C GLU A 308 -22.93 -21.22 -10.63
N PRO A 309 -24.11 -20.58 -10.47
CA PRO A 309 -24.17 -19.16 -10.08
C PRO A 309 -23.47 -18.91 -8.75
N TYR A 310 -22.95 -17.70 -8.55
CA TYR A 310 -22.23 -17.36 -7.32
C TYR A 310 -23.21 -17.26 -6.14
N PRO A 311 -22.92 -17.85 -4.96
CA PRO A 311 -23.82 -17.81 -3.81
C PRO A 311 -24.16 -16.38 -3.38
N ARG A 312 -25.43 -16.15 -3.01
CA ARG A 312 -25.91 -14.89 -2.44
C ARG A 312 -26.48 -15.10 -1.03
N PRO A 313 -26.28 -14.16 -0.08
CA PRO A 313 -25.50 -12.91 -0.22
C PRO A 313 -24.00 -13.19 -0.40
N LEU A 314 -23.28 -12.24 -1.02
CA LEU A 314 -21.82 -12.34 -1.15
C LEU A 314 -21.17 -12.28 0.23
N PRO A 315 -20.10 -13.07 0.49
CA PRO A 315 -19.43 -13.06 1.79
C PRO A 315 -18.73 -11.73 2.08
N ASP A 316 -18.70 -11.34 3.35
CA ASP A 316 -17.86 -10.24 3.82
C ASP A 316 -16.38 -10.65 3.72
N VAL A 317 -15.58 -9.80 3.09
CA VAL A 317 -14.15 -10.03 2.89
C VAL A 317 -13.35 -8.83 3.40
N ALA A 318 -12.22 -9.11 4.03
CA ALA A 318 -11.32 -8.07 4.50
C ALA A 318 -10.60 -7.41 3.31
N VAL A 319 -10.50 -6.09 3.35
CA VAL A 319 -9.77 -5.26 2.38
C VAL A 319 -8.37 -4.90 2.90
N GLY A 320 -7.57 -4.27 2.05
CA GLY A 320 -6.22 -3.81 2.37
C GLY A 320 -5.17 -4.94 2.48
N PRO A 321 -3.90 -4.57 2.75
CA PRO A 321 -2.81 -5.53 2.82
C PRO A 321 -3.04 -6.62 3.88
N ARG A 322 -2.73 -7.88 3.52
CA ARG A 322 -3.06 -9.07 4.33
C ARG A 322 -2.07 -9.35 5.46
N ARG A 323 -0.83 -8.90 5.31
CA ARG A 323 0.25 -9.14 6.28
C ARG A 323 0.43 -7.91 7.15
N ALA A 324 0.39 -8.10 8.47
CA ALA A 324 0.76 -7.05 9.41
C ALA A 324 2.29 -6.84 9.37
N PRO A 325 2.77 -5.59 9.38
CA PRO A 325 4.20 -5.31 9.46
C PRO A 325 4.77 -5.73 10.81
N SER A 326 6.05 -6.09 10.84
CA SER A 326 6.80 -6.36 12.07
C SER A 326 7.71 -5.16 12.34
N VAL A 327 7.29 -4.27 13.24
CA VAL A 327 8.00 -3.02 13.53
C VAL A 327 9.00 -3.19 14.67
N GLN A 328 10.17 -2.58 14.50
CA GLN A 328 11.20 -2.42 15.52
C GLN A 328 11.38 -0.93 15.78
N ALA A 329 11.70 -0.56 17.02
CA ALA A 329 11.95 0.81 17.45
C ALA A 329 13.31 0.88 18.13
N GLU A 330 14.17 1.79 17.69
CA GLU A 330 15.51 2.01 18.22
C GLU A 330 15.78 3.51 18.41
N GLU A 331 16.53 3.88 19.44
CA GLU A 331 16.96 5.26 19.64
C GLU A 331 18.13 5.61 18.72
N GLU A 332 18.00 6.72 17.98
CA GLU A 332 19.05 7.25 17.11
C GLU A 332 18.96 8.79 17.05
N ASP A 333 20.09 9.48 17.17
CA ASP A 333 20.23 10.94 17.03
C ASP A 333 19.19 11.79 17.82
N GLY A 334 18.84 11.38 19.04
CA GLY A 334 17.89 12.11 19.91
C GLY A 334 16.41 11.92 19.53
N GLY A 335 16.11 10.92 18.70
CA GLY A 335 14.75 10.47 18.39
C GLY A 335 14.66 8.94 18.37
N VAL A 336 13.56 8.43 17.83
CA VAL A 336 13.33 7.00 17.62
C VAL A 336 13.18 6.72 16.13
N VAL A 337 13.97 5.77 15.63
CA VAL A 337 13.83 5.24 14.28
C VAL A 337 13.04 3.94 14.34
N LEU A 338 11.92 3.94 13.62
CA LEU A 338 11.09 2.76 13.40
C LEU A 338 11.53 2.08 12.11
N THR A 339 11.70 0.76 12.12
CA THR A 339 12.06 -0.04 10.93
C THR A 339 11.16 -1.26 10.79
N TRP A 340 10.71 -1.57 9.56
CA TRP A 340 9.95 -2.78 9.24
C TRP A 340 10.17 -3.23 7.79
N ASP A 341 9.92 -4.50 7.50
CA ASP A 341 9.96 -5.03 6.14
C ASP A 341 8.77 -4.51 5.30
N PRO A 342 8.94 -4.32 3.98
CA PRO A 342 7.84 -3.98 3.10
C PRO A 342 6.73 -5.05 3.12
N VAL A 343 5.49 -4.58 3.22
CA VAL A 343 4.28 -5.40 3.17
C VAL A 343 3.81 -5.50 1.71
N PRO A 344 3.70 -6.72 1.13
CA PRO A 344 3.22 -6.89 -0.24
C PRO A 344 1.87 -6.20 -0.49
N GLY A 345 1.81 -5.41 -1.57
CA GLY A 345 0.62 -4.66 -1.98
C GLY A 345 0.32 -3.41 -1.17
N ALA A 346 1.14 -3.05 -0.18
CA ALA A 346 0.99 -1.79 0.52
C ALA A 346 1.51 -0.63 -0.34
N THR A 347 0.67 0.37 -0.57
CA THR A 347 1.03 1.63 -1.25
C THR A 347 1.35 2.75 -0.27
N GLY A 348 1.21 2.50 1.04
CA GLY A 348 1.49 3.48 2.09
C GLY A 348 1.42 2.87 3.49
N TYR A 349 1.88 3.63 4.48
CA TYR A 349 1.84 3.24 5.88
C TYR A 349 1.45 4.44 6.75
N GLN A 350 0.74 4.15 7.84
CA GLN A 350 0.45 5.10 8.91
C GLN A 350 1.14 4.63 10.18
N VAL A 351 1.93 5.51 10.78
CA VAL A 351 2.52 5.29 12.11
C VAL A 351 1.57 5.86 13.15
N LEU A 352 1.24 5.08 14.18
CA LEU A 352 0.46 5.52 15.33
C LEU A 352 1.33 5.48 16.58
N GLN A 353 1.32 6.56 17.35
CA GLN A 353 2.06 6.71 18.60
C GLN A 353 1.11 6.78 19.79
N GLN A 354 1.55 6.22 20.91
CA GLN A 354 0.92 6.40 22.22
C GLN A 354 2.01 6.45 23.29
N ARG A 355 2.00 7.45 24.18
CA ARG A 355 2.76 7.40 25.42
C ARG A 355 2.00 6.52 26.40
N VAL A 356 2.67 5.50 26.91
CA VAL A 356 2.09 4.54 27.87
C VAL A 356 2.59 4.75 29.29
N ASP A 357 3.65 5.54 29.48
CA ASP A 357 4.17 5.96 30.77
C ASP A 357 5.09 7.18 30.61
N PRO A 358 5.16 8.11 31.59
CA PRO A 358 4.13 8.39 32.58
C PRO A 358 2.92 9.08 31.94
N ASP A 359 1.79 9.10 32.66
CA ASP A 359 0.54 9.75 32.24
C ASP A 359 0.11 9.39 30.80
N PRO A 360 -0.43 8.18 30.60
CA PRO A 360 -0.75 7.66 29.28
C PRO A 360 -1.67 8.59 28.48
N ASP A 361 -1.40 8.74 27.19
CA ASP A 361 -2.25 9.49 26.27
C ASP A 361 -3.02 8.57 25.30
N ASP A 362 -3.83 9.20 24.44
CA ASP A 362 -4.56 8.51 23.39
C ASP A 362 -3.62 8.16 22.23
N ARG A 363 -3.86 7.00 21.61
CA ARG A 363 -3.13 6.62 20.40
C ARG A 363 -3.54 7.51 19.23
N VAL A 364 -2.57 8.22 18.66
CA VAL A 364 -2.78 9.18 17.58
C VAL A 364 -1.93 8.84 16.35
N PRO A 365 -2.43 9.11 15.12
CA PRO A 365 -1.62 8.99 13.92
C PRO A 365 -0.56 10.10 13.87
N LEU A 366 0.67 9.74 13.54
CA LEU A 366 1.76 10.68 13.31
C LEU A 366 1.84 11.08 11.83
N PRO A 367 2.17 12.33 11.51
CA PRO A 367 2.52 12.76 10.17
C PRO A 367 3.99 12.39 9.85
N ALA A 368 4.38 11.14 10.15
CA ALA A 368 5.74 10.67 9.91
C ALA A 368 5.92 10.34 8.42
N GLU A 369 6.98 10.87 7.82
CA GLU A 369 7.38 10.44 6.48
C GLU A 369 7.99 9.05 6.55
N VAL A 370 7.50 8.16 5.68
CA VAL A 370 7.99 6.79 5.60
C VAL A 370 8.99 6.71 4.44
N GLY A 371 10.24 6.42 4.78
CA GLY A 371 11.33 6.19 3.83
C GLY A 371 11.46 4.72 3.42
N GLY A 372 12.41 4.46 2.52
CA GLY A 372 12.66 3.16 1.90
C GLY A 372 11.84 2.97 0.62
N SER A 373 12.39 2.21 -0.33
CA SER A 373 11.65 1.84 -1.54
C SER A 373 11.97 0.45 -2.06
N GLY A 374 11.05 -0.15 -2.83
CA GLY A 374 11.18 -1.50 -3.35
C GLY A 374 11.44 -2.50 -2.21
N ASP A 375 12.50 -3.29 -2.34
CA ASP A 375 12.89 -4.29 -1.34
C ASP A 375 13.58 -3.72 -0.08
N GLU A 376 13.88 -2.42 -0.04
CA GLU A 376 14.54 -1.82 1.13
C GLU A 376 13.60 -1.83 2.36
N PRO A 377 14.12 -1.97 3.59
CA PRO A 377 13.30 -1.78 4.78
C PRO A 377 12.64 -0.40 4.78
N ARG A 378 11.41 -0.35 5.27
CA ARG A 378 10.69 0.91 5.48
C ARG A 378 11.12 1.50 6.80
N THR A 379 11.34 2.81 6.82
CA THR A 379 11.79 3.53 8.02
C THR A 379 10.94 4.75 8.29
N ALA A 380 10.76 5.10 9.56
CA ALA A 380 10.15 6.36 9.96
C ALA A 380 10.84 6.91 11.21
N THR A 381 11.22 8.18 11.19
CA THR A 381 11.82 8.84 12.35
C THR A 381 10.73 9.58 13.12
N VAL A 382 10.74 9.39 14.43
CA VAL A 382 9.88 10.10 15.37
C VAL A 382 10.76 10.96 16.27
N ASP A 383 10.49 12.25 16.29
CA ASP A 383 11.17 13.25 17.11
C ASP A 383 10.22 13.82 18.17
N GLN A 384 10.73 14.76 18.98
CA GLN A 384 9.96 15.46 20.03
C GLN A 384 9.35 14.52 21.08
N LEU A 385 10.07 13.45 21.41
CA LEU A 385 9.72 12.52 22.48
C LEU A 385 10.24 13.06 23.81
N LEU A 386 9.51 12.78 24.89
CA LEU A 386 9.90 13.19 26.23
C LEU A 386 10.85 12.16 26.83
N SER A 387 11.98 12.64 27.33
CA SER A 387 13.01 11.79 27.96
C SER A 387 12.44 11.09 29.19
N GLY A 388 12.76 9.79 29.35
CA GLY A 388 12.24 8.93 30.40
C GLY A 388 10.81 8.43 30.18
N ALA A 389 10.10 8.91 29.15
CA ALA A 389 8.78 8.38 28.81
C ALA A 389 8.89 7.08 27.99
N THR A 390 7.91 6.20 28.19
CA THR A 390 7.73 4.99 27.41
C THR A 390 6.63 5.18 26.37
N TYR A 391 6.96 4.89 25.11
CA TYR A 391 6.07 4.99 23.97
C TYR A 391 5.80 3.62 23.35
N GLU A 392 4.63 3.50 22.74
CA GLU A 392 4.26 2.41 21.85
C GLU A 392 3.98 2.94 20.44
N PHE A 393 4.55 2.26 19.45
CA PHE A 393 4.36 2.54 18.03
C PHE A 393 3.68 1.37 17.34
N VAL A 394 2.62 1.65 16.59
CA VAL A 394 1.96 0.67 15.71
C VAL A 394 2.03 1.19 14.28
N VAL A 395 2.46 0.34 13.36
CA VAL A 395 2.48 0.66 11.93
C VAL A 395 1.32 -0.04 11.26
N ARG A 396 0.54 0.70 10.48
CA ARG A 396 -0.59 0.17 9.71
C ARG A 396 -0.33 0.32 8.21
N PRO A 397 -0.31 -0.78 7.44
CA PRO A 397 -0.16 -0.72 5.99
C PRO A 397 -1.50 -0.37 5.32
N TYR A 398 -1.43 0.29 4.17
CA TYR A 398 -2.58 0.70 3.36
C TYR A 398 -2.35 0.32 1.90
N LYS A 399 -3.43 -0.08 1.21
CA LYS A 399 -3.48 -0.16 -0.25
C LYS A 399 -4.51 0.88 -0.71
N GLY A 400 -4.02 1.97 -1.28
CA GLY A 400 -4.79 3.22 -1.43
C GLY A 400 -5.50 3.60 -0.13
N ASP A 401 -6.82 3.62 -0.13
CA ASP A 401 -7.64 3.98 1.03
C ASP A 401 -7.94 2.80 1.97
N ASP A 402 -7.61 1.57 1.57
CA ASP A 402 -7.93 0.37 2.34
C ASP A 402 -6.85 0.02 3.36
N ALA A 403 -7.23 0.10 4.64
CA ALA A 403 -6.39 -0.26 5.77
C ALA A 403 -6.20 -1.79 5.91
N GLY A 404 -4.95 -2.22 6.03
CA GLY A 404 -4.59 -3.57 6.46
C GLY A 404 -4.51 -3.71 7.99
N ALA A 405 -4.13 -4.90 8.45
CA ALA A 405 -3.89 -5.15 9.87
C ALA A 405 -2.66 -4.37 10.37
N GLY A 406 -2.79 -3.68 11.51
CA GLY A 406 -1.65 -3.02 12.15
C GLY A 406 -0.65 -4.01 12.75
N SER A 407 0.59 -3.57 12.93
CA SER A 407 1.61 -4.32 13.65
C SER A 407 1.23 -4.58 15.10
N GLU A 408 1.92 -5.53 15.72
CA GLU A 408 2.05 -5.52 17.18
C GLU A 408 2.76 -4.23 17.62
N PRO A 409 2.47 -3.67 18.82
CA PRO A 409 3.12 -2.45 19.27
C PRO A 409 4.62 -2.66 19.54
N ALA A 410 5.47 -1.85 18.92
CA ALA A 410 6.86 -1.70 19.35
C ALA A 410 6.91 -0.73 20.53
N ARG A 411 7.52 -1.16 21.64
CA ARG A 411 7.61 -0.36 22.87
C ARG A 411 9.06 0.04 23.13
N ILE A 412 9.27 1.31 23.49
CA ILE A 412 10.59 1.86 23.83
C ILE A 412 10.48 2.92 24.92
N THR A 413 11.44 2.98 25.84
CA THR A 413 11.61 4.07 26.80
C THR A 413 12.75 4.94 26.31
N VAL A 414 12.49 6.21 26.04
CA VAL A 414 13.42 7.08 25.32
C VAL A 414 14.35 7.79 26.30
N ASP A 415 15.65 7.84 25.99
CA ASP A 415 16.63 8.69 26.67
C ASP A 415 16.60 8.56 28.20
N ALA A 416 16.59 7.32 28.68
CA ALA A 416 16.40 6.99 30.09
C ALA A 416 17.63 7.24 30.99
N ASP A 417 18.77 7.63 30.40
CA ASP A 417 19.99 7.91 31.14
C ASP A 417 19.83 9.18 31.98
N PRO A 418 20.20 9.18 33.27
CA PRO A 418 20.03 10.35 34.12
C PRO A 418 21.02 11.47 33.76
N PRO A 419 20.58 12.74 33.77
CA PRO A 419 21.49 13.86 33.62
C PRO A 419 22.49 13.92 34.80
N PRO A 420 23.71 14.44 34.59
CA PRO A 420 24.70 14.51 35.65
C PRO A 420 24.28 15.49 36.75
N ALA A 421 24.79 15.27 37.96
CA ALA A 421 24.57 16.17 39.09
C ALA A 421 25.10 17.58 38.78
N PRO A 422 24.38 18.65 39.18
CA PRO A 422 24.87 20.02 39.08
C PRO A 422 26.18 20.21 39.85
N ASP A 423 27.20 20.74 39.17
CA ASP A 423 28.50 21.07 39.75
C ASP A 423 28.56 22.53 40.21
N ARG A 424 29.55 22.84 41.04
CA ARG A 424 29.85 24.20 41.55
C ARG A 424 28.68 24.90 42.23
N VAL A 425 27.80 24.13 42.87
CA VAL A 425 26.73 24.66 43.70
C VAL A 425 27.34 25.51 44.82
N ARG A 426 26.91 26.77 44.91
CA ARG A 426 27.43 27.72 45.90
C ARG A 426 26.47 28.88 46.15
N LEU A 427 26.59 29.45 47.34
CA LEU A 427 25.87 30.65 47.73
C LEU A 427 26.69 31.91 47.34
N THR A 428 26.03 32.87 46.69
CA THR A 428 26.56 34.17 46.29
C THR A 428 25.74 35.30 46.92
N ASP A 429 26.12 36.56 46.67
CA ASP A 429 25.42 37.76 47.13
C ASP A 429 25.09 37.74 48.63
N GLY A 430 26.10 37.48 49.46
CA GLY A 430 25.94 37.43 50.93
C GLY A 430 25.05 36.28 51.41
N GLY A 431 24.95 35.20 50.65
CA GLY A 431 24.13 34.03 51.00
C GLY A 431 22.70 34.08 50.48
N THR A 432 22.34 35.10 49.70
CA THR A 432 20.94 35.31 49.26
C THR A 432 20.61 34.67 47.91
N VAL A 433 21.62 34.21 47.18
CA VAL A 433 21.44 33.57 45.87
C VAL A 433 22.20 32.25 45.83
N LEU A 434 21.53 31.15 45.49
CA LEU A 434 22.14 29.86 45.21
C LEU A 434 22.43 29.78 43.71
N THR A 435 23.65 29.43 43.32
CA THR A 435 24.08 29.32 41.91
C THR A 435 24.74 27.97 41.64
N TRP A 436 24.66 27.47 40.41
CA TRP A 436 25.30 26.24 39.95
C TRP A 436 25.76 26.36 38.49
N ASP A 437 26.58 25.42 38.02
CA ASP A 437 26.95 25.33 36.60
C ASP A 437 25.80 24.68 35.80
N GLU A 438 25.61 25.12 34.55
CA GLU A 438 24.61 24.56 33.63
C GLU A 438 24.92 23.09 33.30
N VAL A 439 23.92 22.23 33.47
CA VAL A 439 23.94 20.82 33.06
C VAL A 439 23.37 20.72 31.63
N PRO A 440 24.13 20.17 30.67
CA PRO A 440 23.65 19.97 29.30
C PRO A 440 22.35 19.16 29.29
N GLU A 441 21.39 19.59 28.45
CA GLU A 441 20.10 18.91 28.23
C GLU A 441 19.18 18.84 29.46
N ALA A 442 19.53 19.48 30.58
CA ALA A 442 18.61 19.63 31.70
C ALA A 442 17.46 20.57 31.32
N GLY A 443 16.23 20.08 31.40
CA GLY A 443 15.02 20.89 31.17
C GLY A 443 14.69 21.80 32.35
N HIS A 444 14.96 21.33 33.58
CA HIS A 444 14.79 22.11 34.80
C HIS A 444 15.69 21.60 35.94
N TYR A 445 15.78 22.39 37.00
CA TYR A 445 16.48 22.03 38.23
C TYR A 445 15.52 22.02 39.42
N GLU A 446 15.73 21.09 40.34
CA GLU A 446 15.06 21.05 41.62
C GLU A 446 16.03 21.46 42.72
N VAL A 447 15.68 22.51 43.47
CA VAL A 447 16.42 22.91 44.66
C VAL A 447 15.80 22.22 45.87
N LEU A 448 16.58 21.38 46.54
CA LEU A 448 16.20 20.74 47.79
C LEU A 448 16.78 21.51 48.97
N ARG A 449 16.04 21.52 50.08
CA ARG A 449 16.49 22.12 51.34
C ARG A 449 16.24 21.20 52.52
N ARG A 450 17.07 21.35 53.56
CA ARG A 450 16.89 20.77 54.89
C ARG A 450 17.27 21.79 55.96
N ALA A 451 16.54 21.83 57.08
CA ALA A 451 16.92 22.66 58.22
C ALA A 451 18.09 22.03 58.98
N MET A 452 19.10 22.81 59.34
CA MET A 452 20.24 22.36 60.14
C MET A 452 19.89 22.23 61.62
N SER A 453 20.67 21.45 62.36
CA SER A 453 20.55 21.35 63.81
C SER A 453 21.36 22.47 64.46
N CYS A 454 20.66 23.45 65.06
CA CYS A 454 21.29 24.59 65.71
C CYS A 454 21.14 24.54 67.23
N GLU A 455 22.26 24.49 67.94
CA GLU A 455 22.29 24.57 69.41
C GLU A 455 22.61 26.00 69.85
N ARG A 456 21.71 26.61 70.62
CA ARG A 456 21.98 27.91 71.25
C ARG A 456 22.71 27.65 72.57
N PRO A 457 23.89 28.25 72.81
CA PRO A 457 24.52 28.15 74.12
C PRO A 457 23.57 28.71 75.18
N ALA A 458 23.37 27.97 76.27
CA ALA A 458 22.53 28.42 77.37
C ALA A 458 23.13 29.70 77.97
N ASP A 459 22.39 30.79 77.91
CA ASP A 459 22.80 32.07 78.51
C ASP A 459 22.74 31.94 80.05
N PRO A 460 23.88 32.06 80.76
CA PRO A 460 23.89 31.97 82.22
C PRO A 460 23.25 33.20 82.90
N ASP A 461 23.07 34.34 82.20
CA ASP A 461 22.67 35.61 82.83
C ASP A 461 21.33 36.21 82.32
N GLY A 462 20.66 35.60 81.33
CA GLY A 462 19.27 35.91 80.99
C GLY A 462 19.04 37.29 80.36
N GLU A 463 20.01 37.80 79.60
CA GLU A 463 19.83 39.00 78.79
C GLU A 463 19.68 38.58 77.32
N ASP A 464 18.46 38.75 76.80
CA ASP A 464 18.03 38.43 75.44
C ASP A 464 18.89 39.21 74.40
N GLY A 465 20.01 38.61 74.00
CA GLY A 465 21.02 39.23 73.13
C GLY A 465 21.39 38.34 71.96
N GLY A 466 20.83 38.64 70.79
CA GLY A 466 21.23 38.11 69.48
C GLY A 466 20.07 37.48 68.71
N SER A 467 19.64 38.07 67.61
CA SER A 467 18.54 37.56 66.79
C SER A 467 18.94 36.41 65.85
N GLY A 468 20.21 36.00 65.84
CA GLY A 468 20.75 34.96 64.97
C GLY A 468 20.67 33.52 65.49
N PRO A 469 20.88 32.55 64.59
CA PRO A 469 20.94 31.13 64.92
C PRO A 469 22.20 30.79 65.74
N GLY A 470 22.10 29.77 66.61
CA GLY A 470 23.23 29.27 67.40
C GLY A 470 24.28 28.52 66.57
N ASP A 471 25.13 27.70 67.21
CA ASP A 471 26.09 26.85 66.47
C ASP A 471 25.31 25.77 65.70
N CYS A 472 25.36 25.84 64.37
CA CYS A 472 24.55 25.00 63.49
C CYS A 472 25.42 23.95 62.79
N SER A 473 24.91 22.72 62.72
CA SER A 473 25.58 21.61 62.02
C SER A 473 24.60 20.81 61.16
N PRO A 474 25.08 20.14 60.10
CA PRO A 474 24.28 19.19 59.33
C PRO A 474 23.63 18.13 60.22
N VAL A 475 22.41 17.73 59.89
CA VAL A 475 21.61 16.81 60.73
C VAL A 475 22.26 15.43 60.84
N ASP A 476 22.76 14.89 59.71
CA ASP A 476 23.28 13.53 59.61
C ASP A 476 24.54 13.40 58.71
N GLY A 477 25.02 14.50 58.13
CA GLY A 477 26.15 14.51 57.20
C GLY A 477 25.88 13.78 55.87
N HIS A 478 24.61 13.49 55.55
CA HIS A 478 24.20 12.85 54.31
C HIS A 478 23.35 13.79 53.46
N GLY A 479 23.71 13.89 52.17
CA GLY A 479 22.93 14.63 51.17
C GLY A 479 21.59 13.96 50.83
N PRO A 480 20.81 14.55 49.92
CA PRO A 480 19.53 14.00 49.53
C PRO A 480 19.66 12.56 48.97
N GLY A 481 18.65 11.73 49.22
CA GLY A 481 18.62 10.30 48.83
C GLY A 481 19.16 9.32 49.88
N ARG A 482 20.03 9.77 50.79
CA ARG A 482 20.48 8.98 51.96
C ARG A 482 20.16 9.63 53.30
N GLY A 483 20.20 10.95 53.37
CA GLY A 483 19.88 11.71 54.57
C GLY A 483 18.38 11.95 54.73
N GLU A 484 17.91 12.08 55.97
CA GLU A 484 16.52 12.38 56.29
C GLU A 484 16.27 13.90 56.31
N GLY A 485 15.02 14.34 56.12
CA GLY A 485 14.60 15.74 56.33
C GLY A 485 14.75 16.69 55.14
N TRP A 486 15.15 16.20 53.97
CA TRP A 486 15.18 16.99 52.73
C TRP A 486 13.78 17.17 52.13
N SER A 487 13.51 18.35 51.58
CA SER A 487 12.27 18.64 50.83
C SER A 487 12.52 19.64 49.72
N THR A 488 11.68 19.59 48.68
CA THR A 488 11.74 20.53 47.55
C THR A 488 11.47 21.96 48.00
N ALA A 489 12.42 22.85 47.77
CA ALA A 489 12.33 24.28 48.03
C ALA A 489 11.79 25.03 46.81
N ALA A 490 12.25 24.67 45.61
CA ALA A 490 11.87 25.30 44.35
C ALA A 490 12.13 24.37 43.15
N LEU A 491 11.37 24.62 42.08
CA LEU A 491 11.69 24.17 40.73
C LEU A 491 12.14 25.39 39.92
N VAL A 492 13.26 25.26 39.21
CA VAL A 492 13.92 26.33 38.47
C VAL A 492 13.94 25.93 37.01
N GLU A 493 13.10 26.60 36.22
CA GLU A 493 12.85 26.30 34.80
C GLU A 493 13.55 27.31 33.87
N GLY A 494 13.55 27.03 32.56
CA GLY A 494 13.99 27.98 31.55
C GLY A 494 15.50 28.20 31.46
N GLY A 495 16.29 27.21 31.89
CA GLY A 495 17.76 27.25 31.85
C GLY A 495 18.40 28.19 32.88
N ALA A 496 17.63 28.71 33.84
CA ALA A 496 18.20 29.48 34.94
C ALA A 496 19.06 28.58 35.84
N THR A 497 20.26 29.05 36.14
CA THR A 497 21.22 28.35 37.01
C THR A 497 21.42 29.06 38.35
N GLU A 498 20.42 29.84 38.74
CA GLU A 498 20.38 30.56 40.00
C GLU A 498 18.98 30.57 40.61
N TRP A 499 18.92 30.64 41.94
CA TRP A 499 17.68 30.74 42.70
C TRP A 499 17.86 31.64 43.93
N THR A 500 16.94 32.60 44.13
CA THR A 500 16.96 33.46 45.31
C THR A 500 16.50 32.70 46.55
N VAL A 501 17.38 32.61 47.54
CA VAL A 501 17.12 31.93 48.81
C VAL A 501 16.08 32.71 49.60
N SER A 502 14.88 32.16 49.71
CA SER A 502 13.81 32.68 50.58
C SER A 502 13.77 31.89 51.88
N ALA A 503 14.76 32.09 52.75
CA ALA A 503 14.81 31.47 54.06
C ALA A 503 13.94 32.25 55.07
N PRO A 504 13.14 31.58 55.93
CA PRO A 504 12.55 32.21 57.11
C PRO A 504 13.65 32.88 57.95
N ALA A 505 13.42 34.13 58.37
CA ALA A 505 14.39 34.91 59.12
C ALA A 505 14.89 34.12 60.35
N GLY A 506 16.21 33.88 60.42
CA GLY A 506 16.90 33.27 61.57
C GLY A 506 17.14 31.76 61.52
N GLY A 507 16.85 31.05 60.41
CA GLY A 507 17.14 29.61 60.27
C GLY A 507 18.39 29.31 59.44
N ALA A 508 19.17 28.29 59.83
CA ALA A 508 20.25 27.73 59.02
C ALA A 508 19.78 26.50 58.23
N TYR A 509 20.25 26.34 57.00
CA TYR A 509 19.76 25.35 56.05
C TYR A 509 20.90 24.71 55.26
N GLU A 510 20.72 23.45 54.88
CA GLU A 510 21.48 22.81 53.81
C GLU A 510 20.68 22.89 52.51
N PHE A 511 21.34 23.18 51.40
CA PHE A 511 20.76 23.19 50.06
C PHE A 511 21.51 22.21 49.15
N ALA A 512 20.78 21.55 48.26
CA ALA A 512 21.34 20.74 47.19
C ALA A 512 20.50 20.95 45.93
N VAL A 513 21.09 20.72 44.77
CA VAL A 513 20.41 20.91 43.48
C VAL A 513 20.44 19.59 42.72
N ARG A 514 19.33 19.24 42.08
CA ARG A 514 19.18 18.10 41.19
C ARG A 514 18.77 18.58 39.80
N SER A 515 19.41 18.06 38.76
CA SER A 515 19.00 18.30 37.37
C SER A 515 17.91 17.30 36.97
N HIS A 516 17.05 17.71 36.04
CA HIS A 516 16.03 16.86 35.45
C HIS A 516 16.00 17.06 33.94
N ARG A 517 15.76 15.99 33.19
CA ARG A 517 15.55 15.99 31.74
C ARG A 517 14.21 15.32 31.47
N ASP A 518 13.20 16.14 31.19
CA ASP A 518 11.79 15.75 31.17
C ASP A 518 11.38 14.92 32.40
N TYR A 519 11.18 13.60 32.25
CA TYR A 519 10.80 12.68 33.33
C TYR A 519 11.99 11.97 33.98
N VAL A 520 13.22 12.19 33.49
CA VAL A 520 14.42 11.57 34.05
C VAL A 520 15.02 12.45 35.12
N GLU A 521 15.09 11.91 36.34
CA GLU A 521 15.71 12.56 37.49
C GLU A 521 17.23 12.30 37.48
N GLY A 522 18.03 13.35 37.60
CA GLY A 522 19.47 13.27 37.75
C GLY A 522 19.94 13.01 39.18
N ASP A 523 21.26 12.93 39.35
CA ASP A 523 21.87 12.87 40.68
C ASP A 523 21.85 14.22 41.40
N HIS A 524 21.99 14.19 42.73
CA HIS A 524 22.07 15.38 43.56
C HIS A 524 23.50 15.93 43.61
N SER A 525 23.63 17.25 43.61
CA SER A 525 24.88 17.93 43.93
C SER A 525 25.35 17.62 45.35
N GLU A 526 26.60 17.97 45.64
CA GLU A 526 27.02 18.14 47.04
C GLU A 526 26.16 19.22 47.73
N ALA A 527 25.91 19.04 49.03
CA ALA A 527 25.12 19.97 49.82
C ALA A 527 25.96 21.19 50.21
N VAL A 528 25.35 22.38 50.16
CA VAL A 528 25.94 23.64 50.65
C VAL A 528 25.19 24.14 51.87
N GLU A 529 25.94 24.61 52.86
CA GLU A 529 25.40 25.13 54.11
C GLU A 529 25.16 26.64 54.02
N TYR A 530 24.00 27.08 54.49
CA TYR A 530 23.62 28.48 54.66
C TYR A 530 23.38 28.76 56.15
N VAL A 531 24.16 29.68 56.71
CA VAL A 531 23.95 30.24 58.04
C VAL A 531 23.78 31.76 57.87
N PRO A 532 22.63 32.35 58.23
CA PRO A 532 22.43 33.79 58.09
C PRO A 532 23.41 34.55 58.99
N GLU A 533 24.06 35.58 58.44
CA GLU A 533 24.87 36.53 59.21
C GLU A 533 23.96 37.47 60.02
N ASP A 534 24.31 37.70 61.30
CA ASP A 534 23.58 38.54 62.27
C ASP A 534 23.43 40.02 61.88
#